data_AF-A0A9D6HWW4-F1
#
_entry.id   AF-A0A9D6HWW4-F1
#
_cell.length_a   1.000
_cell.length_b   1.000
_cell.length_c   1.000
_cell.angle_alpha   90.00
_cell.angle_beta   90.00
_cell.angle_gamma   90.00
#
_symmetry.space_group_name_H-M   'P 1'
#
loop_
_entity.id
_entity.type
_entity.pdbx_description
1 polymer ?
#
loop_
_entity_poly.entity_id
_entity_poly.type
_entity_poly.pdbx_seq_one_letter_code
_entity_poly.pdbx_strand_id
1 'polypeptide(L)'
;MLRIERRSLPLEFSPEEASRAILGAVRKSFTPYITSVRNDYWSRLDMSVSEEPPSFVSDPDEHRRLFGDIPRISGGDLFLSKTKDILYYKVPKDQGIVEAGYVGKEKTDEFELFCQTIKEAVSSRKSDVDWTPLVSVSRNIDLLDERSEHLTPTREQFLAALELEKELAHRVMGKISRSESVFLSSLGGEQEQEAIQKLLAGLEKIGLITKDYVVLCRLKGQQIMRVGSRSYIDEASQKMGFKCPHCGKSPLEENIDELLITTEFGRTVMAHNYWMPVRAIAALTSLGISGAEIWVDRATSPGASTLFFKLNHELCLVQLTNQKFELKDAYLVGANIAAYSIHAAILVSTQKISHLMRSFLVESNSGCSIHFIEEFSNLENNIETIFRARQQEEIITIINDFNSLTPVNVQELIVNRILPPREGKLREASPAADKPAVRTGKGKARTTPEDKARAQQSETSSPEQDSSEGVAQEGVEVGS
;
A
#
# COMPACT_ATOMS: atom_id res chain seq x y z
N MET A 1 3.12 -0.46 -14.89
CA MET A 1 3.68 -1.20 -13.73
C MET A 1 4.46 -2.40 -14.24
N LEU A 2 5.43 -2.92 -13.49
CA LEU A 2 6.04 -4.22 -13.85
C LEU A 2 5.15 -5.36 -13.37
N ARG A 3 5.26 -6.51 -14.06
CA ARG A 3 4.72 -7.80 -13.67
C ARG A 3 5.90 -8.69 -13.30
N ILE A 4 5.86 -9.19 -12.07
CA ILE A 4 6.83 -10.16 -11.57
C ILE A 4 6.08 -11.48 -11.33
N GLU A 5 6.53 -12.54 -11.99
CA GLU A 5 5.92 -13.86 -11.92
C GLU A 5 6.99 -14.90 -11.57
N ARG A 6 6.69 -15.78 -10.60
CA ARG A 6 7.60 -16.79 -10.08
C ARG A 6 6.89 -18.12 -9.97
N ARG A 7 7.48 -19.17 -10.54
CA ARG A 7 6.95 -20.53 -10.51
C ARG A 7 8.01 -21.50 -10.00
N SER A 8 7.59 -22.52 -9.28
CA SER A 8 8.43 -23.64 -8.87
C SER A 8 8.00 -24.94 -9.52
N LEU A 9 8.99 -25.79 -9.76
CA LEU A 9 8.84 -27.15 -10.27
C LEU A 9 9.69 -28.09 -9.40
N PRO A 10 9.13 -29.16 -8.82
CA PRO A 10 9.93 -30.11 -8.05
C PRO A 10 10.87 -30.91 -8.96
N LEU A 11 12.03 -31.26 -8.41
CA LEU A 11 13.09 -31.98 -9.11
C LEU A 11 13.01 -33.49 -8.89
N GLU A 12 13.26 -34.24 -9.96
CA GLU A 12 13.43 -35.70 -9.93
C GLU A 12 14.92 -36.12 -9.88
N PHE A 13 15.82 -35.18 -10.16
CA PHE A 13 17.27 -35.37 -10.28
C PHE A 13 18.04 -34.56 -9.23
N SER A 14 19.35 -34.81 -9.12
CA SER A 14 20.20 -33.97 -8.28
C SER A 14 20.20 -32.50 -8.78
N PRO A 15 20.29 -31.50 -7.88
CA PRO A 15 20.33 -30.08 -8.25
C PRO A 15 21.40 -29.74 -9.31
N GLU A 16 22.56 -30.38 -9.25
CA GLU A 16 23.68 -30.18 -10.18
C GLU A 16 23.40 -30.76 -11.57
N GLU A 17 22.78 -31.94 -11.66
CA GLU A 17 22.36 -32.54 -12.93
C GLU A 17 21.23 -31.75 -13.57
N ALA A 18 20.25 -31.33 -12.78
CA ALA A 18 19.16 -30.49 -13.24
C ALA A 18 19.66 -29.16 -13.79
N SER A 19 20.56 -28.49 -13.06
CA SER A 19 21.20 -27.24 -13.49
C SER A 19 21.88 -27.37 -14.86
N ARG A 20 22.64 -28.46 -15.08
CA ARG A 20 23.30 -28.74 -16.36
C ARG A 20 22.31 -29.03 -17.49
N ALA A 21 21.31 -29.88 -17.23
CA ALA A 21 20.30 -30.24 -18.21
C ALA A 21 19.50 -29.01 -18.67
N ILE A 22 19.07 -28.16 -17.72
CA ILE A 22 18.34 -26.92 -18.00
C ILE A 22 19.19 -25.99 -18.86
N LEU A 23 20.43 -25.72 -18.43
CA LEU A 23 21.30 -24.78 -19.14
C LEU A 23 21.58 -25.23 -20.57
N GLY A 24 21.79 -26.54 -20.79
CA GLY A 24 21.97 -27.11 -22.12
C GLY A 24 20.73 -27.03 -23.01
N ALA A 25 19.53 -27.19 -22.44
CA ALA A 25 18.28 -27.08 -23.18
C ALA A 25 17.94 -25.62 -23.53
N VAL A 26 17.96 -24.73 -22.52
CA VAL A 26 17.56 -23.33 -22.63
C VAL A 26 18.49 -22.54 -23.57
N ARG A 27 19.80 -22.85 -23.57
CA ARG A 27 20.78 -22.20 -24.46
C ARG A 27 20.50 -22.33 -25.96
N LYS A 28 19.69 -23.31 -26.37
CA LYS A 28 19.31 -23.48 -27.79
C LYS A 28 18.41 -22.35 -28.28
N SER A 29 17.63 -21.76 -27.38
CA SER A 29 16.60 -20.77 -27.71
C SER A 29 16.81 -19.42 -27.04
N PHE A 30 17.60 -19.37 -25.95
CA PHE A 30 17.82 -18.17 -25.15
C PHE A 30 19.31 -17.96 -24.88
N THR A 31 19.76 -16.70 -24.85
CA THR A 31 21.17 -16.36 -24.58
C THR A 31 21.39 -16.13 -23.09
N PRO A 32 22.21 -16.95 -22.40
CA PRO A 32 22.51 -16.78 -20.97
C PRO A 32 23.39 -15.55 -20.74
N TYR A 33 23.07 -14.71 -19.76
CA TYR A 33 23.84 -13.51 -19.47
C TYR A 33 24.96 -13.78 -18.46
N ILE A 34 24.65 -14.39 -17.33
CA ILE A 34 25.62 -14.67 -16.25
C ILE A 34 26.68 -15.63 -16.75
N THR A 35 26.28 -16.72 -17.43
CA THR A 35 27.30 -17.64 -17.95
C THR A 35 28.16 -16.96 -19.01
N SER A 36 27.59 -16.12 -19.88
CA SER A 36 28.38 -15.44 -20.92
C SER A 36 29.41 -14.48 -20.30
N VAL A 37 29.01 -13.69 -19.29
CA VAL A 37 29.91 -12.79 -18.55
C VAL A 37 31.01 -13.59 -17.84
N ARG A 38 30.66 -14.70 -17.20
CA ARG A 38 31.63 -15.58 -16.53
C ARG A 38 32.65 -16.16 -17.50
N ASN A 39 32.19 -16.68 -18.64
CA ASN A 39 33.06 -17.28 -19.64
C ASN A 39 33.99 -16.23 -20.28
N ASP A 40 33.49 -15.02 -20.56
CA ASP A 40 34.34 -13.91 -21.03
C ASP A 40 35.40 -13.54 -19.97
N TYR A 41 35.00 -13.41 -18.70
CA TYR A 41 35.92 -13.12 -17.60
C TYR A 41 37.03 -14.17 -17.46
N TRP A 42 36.70 -15.47 -17.48
CA TRP A 42 37.70 -16.56 -17.42
C TRP A 42 38.60 -16.60 -18.65
N SER A 43 38.05 -16.36 -19.84
CA SER A 43 38.86 -16.32 -21.08
C SER A 43 39.91 -15.21 -21.04
N ARG A 44 39.57 -14.05 -20.44
CA ARG A 44 40.51 -12.93 -20.26
C ARG A 44 41.58 -13.20 -19.20
N LEU A 45 41.37 -14.18 -18.33
CA LEU A 45 42.32 -14.62 -17.30
C LEU A 45 43.13 -15.85 -17.74
N ASP A 46 43.03 -16.28 -19.00
CA ASP A 46 43.64 -17.50 -19.53
C ASP A 46 43.29 -18.76 -18.71
N MET A 47 42.11 -18.78 -18.08
CA MET A 47 41.61 -19.92 -17.32
C MET A 47 40.74 -20.81 -18.21
N SER A 48 40.87 -22.13 -18.07
CA SER A 48 40.00 -23.08 -18.77
C SER A 48 38.57 -22.94 -18.27
N VAL A 49 37.63 -22.72 -19.19
CA VAL A 49 36.20 -22.74 -18.89
C VAL A 49 35.81 -24.17 -18.55
N SER A 50 35.57 -24.46 -17.27
CA SER A 50 34.96 -25.74 -16.87
C SER A 50 33.52 -25.76 -17.38
N GLU A 51 33.10 -26.89 -17.96
CA GLU A 51 31.71 -27.14 -18.34
C GLU A 51 30.77 -27.29 -17.13
N GLU A 52 31.34 -27.51 -15.95
CA GLU A 52 30.57 -27.56 -14.72
C GLU A 52 30.07 -26.15 -14.34
N PRO A 53 28.91 -26.03 -13.70
CA PRO A 53 28.52 -24.79 -13.04
C PRO A 53 29.00 -24.83 -11.59
N PRO A 54 30.29 -24.63 -11.25
CA PRO A 54 30.59 -24.39 -9.87
C PRO A 54 30.06 -22.99 -9.55
N SER A 55 29.30 -22.89 -8.47
CA SER A 55 29.21 -21.63 -7.75
C SER A 55 30.62 -21.11 -7.53
N PHE A 56 30.86 -19.79 -7.67
CA PHE A 56 32.21 -19.21 -7.48
C PHE A 56 32.80 -19.57 -6.12
N VAL A 57 31.93 -19.87 -5.16
CA VAL A 57 32.27 -20.38 -3.83
C VAL A 57 31.57 -21.71 -3.62
N SER A 58 32.36 -22.78 -3.49
CA SER A 58 31.84 -24.14 -3.27
C SER A 58 31.72 -24.47 -1.78
N ASP A 59 32.61 -23.92 -0.96
CA ASP A 59 32.64 -24.12 0.49
C ASP A 59 31.48 -23.39 1.20
N PRO A 60 30.65 -24.07 2.02
CA PRO A 60 29.56 -23.44 2.76
C PRO A 60 30.02 -22.33 3.71
N ASP A 61 31.17 -22.48 4.37
CA ASP A 61 31.66 -21.51 5.36
C ASP A 61 32.18 -20.24 4.69
N GLU A 62 32.95 -20.36 3.60
CA GLU A 62 33.30 -19.22 2.76
C GLU A 62 32.08 -18.54 2.12
N HIS A 63 31.07 -19.32 1.71
CA HIS A 63 29.84 -18.74 1.16
C HIS A 63 29.13 -17.87 2.19
N ARG A 64 28.99 -18.37 3.43
CA ARG A 64 28.39 -17.59 4.52
C ARG A 64 29.21 -16.34 4.86
N ARG A 65 30.55 -16.42 4.79
CA ARG A 65 31.44 -15.26 5.02
C ARG A 65 31.30 -14.18 3.95
N LEU A 66 31.21 -14.57 2.68
CA LEU A 66 31.22 -13.65 1.55
C LEU A 66 29.84 -13.12 1.19
N PHE A 67 28.80 -13.95 1.36
CA PHE A 67 27.44 -13.67 0.91
C PHE A 67 26.40 -13.69 2.04
N GLY A 68 26.81 -13.92 3.30
CA GLY A 68 25.90 -13.92 4.44
C GLY A 68 24.84 -15.02 4.34
N ASP A 69 23.57 -14.61 4.45
CA ASP A 69 22.40 -15.49 4.43
C ASP A 69 21.83 -15.73 3.01
N ILE A 70 22.52 -15.28 1.96
CA ILE A 70 22.07 -15.52 0.57
C ILE A 70 21.97 -17.05 0.32
N PRO A 71 20.88 -17.53 -0.29
CA PRO A 71 20.71 -18.95 -0.60
C PRO A 71 21.81 -19.49 -1.51
N ARG A 72 22.31 -20.69 -1.21
CA ARG A 72 23.22 -21.41 -2.10
C ARG A 72 22.42 -21.99 -3.26
N ILE A 73 22.83 -21.70 -4.49
CA ILE A 73 22.24 -22.24 -5.70
C ILE A 73 23.23 -23.17 -6.42
N SER A 74 22.76 -24.33 -6.90
CA SER A 74 23.52 -25.27 -7.74
C SER A 74 23.60 -24.80 -9.19
N GLY A 75 22.80 -23.81 -9.56
CA GLY A 75 23.00 -23.00 -10.75
C GLY A 75 21.76 -22.20 -11.10
N GLY A 76 21.93 -21.35 -12.10
CA GLY A 76 20.92 -20.40 -12.53
C GLY A 76 21.51 -19.43 -13.53
N ASP A 77 20.65 -18.79 -14.31
CA ASP A 77 21.07 -17.75 -15.23
C ASP A 77 19.94 -16.76 -15.47
N LEU A 78 20.30 -15.61 -16.02
CA LEU A 78 19.42 -14.54 -16.46
C LEU A 78 19.44 -14.50 -17.98
N PHE A 79 18.27 -14.28 -18.57
CA PHE A 79 18.06 -14.22 -20.00
C PHE A 79 17.26 -12.98 -20.34
N LEU A 80 17.54 -12.40 -21.50
CA LEU A 80 16.75 -11.29 -22.03
C LEU A 80 15.78 -11.82 -23.08
N SER A 81 14.51 -11.51 -22.90
CA SER A 81 13.48 -11.74 -23.91
C SER A 81 13.71 -10.84 -25.13
N LYS A 82 12.99 -11.09 -26.23
CA LYS A 82 13.02 -10.19 -27.41
C LYS A 82 12.51 -8.78 -27.09
N THR A 83 11.60 -8.68 -26.13
CA THR A 83 11.02 -7.43 -25.62
C THR A 83 11.91 -6.74 -24.57
N LYS A 84 13.10 -7.31 -24.27
CA LYS A 84 14.06 -6.85 -23.25
C LYS A 84 13.58 -7.01 -21.81
N ASP A 85 12.59 -7.86 -21.58
CA ASP A 85 12.20 -8.32 -20.25
C ASP A 85 13.20 -9.37 -19.75
N ILE A 86 13.19 -9.64 -18.45
CA ILE A 86 14.10 -10.60 -17.82
C ILE A 86 13.37 -11.91 -17.57
N LEU A 87 13.97 -12.99 -18.08
CA LEU A 87 13.62 -14.36 -17.74
C LEU A 87 14.75 -14.91 -16.89
N TYR A 88 14.44 -15.70 -15.88
CA TYR A 88 15.46 -16.35 -15.07
C TYR A 88 15.05 -17.73 -14.63
N TYR A 89 16.05 -18.56 -14.34
CA TYR A 89 15.85 -19.75 -13.52
C TYR A 89 16.94 -19.84 -12.46
N LYS A 90 16.63 -20.47 -11.34
CA LYS A 90 17.61 -20.86 -10.33
C LYS A 90 17.24 -22.22 -9.73
N VAL A 91 18.27 -22.93 -9.30
CA VAL A 91 18.17 -24.26 -8.69
C VAL A 91 18.78 -24.17 -7.29
N PRO A 92 17.97 -23.92 -6.25
CA PRO A 92 18.47 -23.90 -4.86
C PRO A 92 19.02 -25.28 -4.45
N LYS A 93 20.17 -25.31 -3.76
CA LYS A 93 20.83 -26.57 -3.36
C LYS A 93 19.97 -27.41 -2.41
N ASP A 94 19.25 -26.75 -1.52
CA ASP A 94 18.65 -27.37 -0.33
C ASP A 94 17.13 -27.56 -0.44
N GLN A 95 16.50 -27.20 -1.57
CA GLN A 95 15.03 -27.15 -1.68
C GLN A 95 14.43 -28.21 -2.61
N GLY A 96 15.24 -28.91 -3.41
CA GLY A 96 14.74 -29.95 -4.33
C GLY A 96 13.75 -29.42 -5.38
N ILE A 97 13.85 -28.12 -5.73
CA ILE A 97 12.99 -27.46 -6.71
C ILE A 97 13.83 -26.67 -7.72
N VAL A 98 13.23 -26.35 -8.86
CA VAL A 98 13.66 -25.30 -9.78
C VAL A 98 12.69 -24.14 -9.65
N GLU A 99 13.22 -22.93 -9.49
CA GLU A 99 12.43 -21.71 -9.65
C GLU A 99 12.68 -21.14 -11.04
N ALA A 100 11.60 -20.77 -11.74
CA ALA A 100 11.65 -19.97 -12.95
C ALA A 100 10.83 -18.70 -12.75
N GLY A 101 11.28 -17.59 -13.30
CA GLY A 101 10.55 -16.33 -13.17
C GLY A 101 10.73 -15.37 -14.32
N TYR A 102 9.85 -14.38 -14.31
CA TYR A 102 9.71 -13.34 -15.32
C TYR A 102 9.58 -11.99 -14.65
N VAL A 103 10.34 -11.01 -15.16
CA VAL A 103 10.24 -9.60 -14.77
C VAL A 103 10.13 -8.76 -16.03
N GLY A 104 8.95 -8.17 -16.26
CA GLY A 104 8.70 -7.36 -17.45
C GLY A 104 7.40 -6.58 -17.39
N LYS A 105 7.00 -5.93 -18.48
CA LYS A 105 5.77 -5.09 -18.48
C LYS A 105 4.50 -5.85 -18.88
N GLU A 106 4.62 -6.77 -19.82
CA GLU A 106 3.48 -7.47 -20.42
C GLU A 106 3.70 -8.98 -20.35
N LYS A 107 2.64 -9.79 -20.24
CA LYS A 107 2.83 -11.24 -20.30
C LYS A 107 3.23 -11.62 -21.72
N THR A 108 4.36 -12.31 -21.87
CA THR A 108 4.84 -12.80 -23.17
C THR A 108 4.73 -14.32 -23.24
N ASP A 109 4.38 -14.84 -24.42
CA ASP A 109 4.40 -16.29 -24.69
C ASP A 109 5.82 -16.88 -24.53
N GLU A 110 6.85 -16.03 -24.55
CA GLU A 110 8.24 -16.42 -24.32
C GLU A 110 8.46 -16.98 -22.92
N PHE A 111 7.74 -16.50 -21.89
CA PHE A 111 7.86 -17.07 -20.54
C PHE A 111 7.27 -18.47 -20.45
N GLU A 112 6.13 -18.73 -21.09
CA GLU A 112 5.54 -20.07 -21.13
C GLU A 112 6.45 -21.05 -21.89
N LEU A 113 7.01 -20.62 -23.03
CA LEU A 113 8.00 -21.41 -23.77
C LEU A 113 9.25 -21.69 -22.93
N PHE A 114 9.72 -20.71 -22.17
CA PHE A 114 10.86 -20.85 -21.26
C PHE A 114 10.58 -21.89 -20.16
N CYS A 115 9.42 -21.78 -19.49
CA CYS A 115 8.96 -22.75 -18.49
C CYS A 115 8.80 -24.16 -19.09
N GLN A 116 8.26 -24.28 -20.30
CA GLN A 116 8.11 -25.57 -20.99
C GLN A 116 9.46 -26.19 -21.32
N THR A 117 10.42 -25.39 -21.80
CA THR A 117 11.79 -25.86 -22.10
C THR A 117 12.50 -26.37 -20.84
N ILE A 118 12.33 -25.68 -19.71
CA ILE A 118 12.87 -26.12 -18.42
C ILE A 118 12.22 -27.44 -17.99
N LYS A 119 10.88 -27.52 -18.04
CA LYS A 119 10.12 -28.71 -17.66
C LYS A 119 10.57 -29.94 -18.45
N GLU A 120 10.69 -29.82 -19.77
CA GLU A 120 11.17 -30.90 -20.64
C GLU A 120 12.62 -31.34 -20.34
N ALA A 121 13.44 -30.46 -19.78
CA ALA A 121 14.82 -30.77 -19.42
C ALA A 121 14.97 -31.51 -18.08
N VAL A 122 14.02 -31.33 -17.15
CA VAL A 122 14.11 -31.88 -15.78
C VAL A 122 13.01 -32.86 -15.40
N SER A 123 11.97 -33.00 -16.22
CA SER A 123 10.92 -34.01 -16.02
C SER A 123 11.22 -35.26 -16.85
N SER A 124 11.12 -36.43 -16.23
CA SER A 124 11.06 -37.68 -16.99
C SER A 124 9.79 -37.73 -17.86
N ARG A 125 9.81 -38.44 -18.99
CA ARG A 125 8.67 -38.55 -19.95
C ARG A 125 7.34 -39.08 -19.34
N LYS A 126 7.32 -39.43 -18.05
CA LYS A 126 6.17 -40.05 -17.35
C LYS A 126 5.67 -39.24 -16.15
N SER A 127 6.25 -38.09 -15.84
CA SER A 127 5.85 -37.35 -14.64
C SER A 127 4.75 -36.34 -14.90
N ASP A 128 3.72 -36.38 -14.05
CA ASP A 128 2.54 -35.48 -14.06
C ASP A 128 2.81 -34.20 -13.24
N VAL A 129 4.08 -33.82 -13.13
CA VAL A 129 4.49 -32.68 -12.34
C VAL A 129 4.19 -31.40 -13.12
N ASP A 130 3.55 -30.42 -12.49
CA ASP A 130 3.28 -29.14 -13.11
C ASP A 130 3.84 -27.95 -12.32
N TRP A 131 4.00 -26.83 -13.02
CA TRP A 131 4.45 -25.59 -12.42
C TRP A 131 3.45 -25.09 -11.38
N THR A 132 3.94 -24.74 -10.20
CA THR A 132 3.13 -24.10 -9.16
C THR A 132 3.62 -22.67 -8.92
N PRO A 133 2.73 -21.69 -8.68
CA PRO A 133 3.16 -20.34 -8.30
C PRO A 133 3.95 -20.39 -7.00
N LEU A 134 5.13 -19.77 -6.97
CA LEU A 134 6.01 -19.80 -5.78
C LEU A 134 5.40 -18.98 -4.63
N VAL A 135 4.69 -17.90 -4.96
CA VAL A 135 3.90 -17.13 -4.01
C VAL A 135 2.47 -17.63 -4.12
N SER A 136 2.08 -18.52 -3.21
CA SER A 136 0.69 -18.94 -3.10
C SER A 136 -0.12 -17.81 -2.47
N VAL A 137 -1.14 -17.34 -3.19
CA VAL A 137 -2.18 -16.49 -2.60
C VAL A 137 -2.77 -17.22 -1.39
N SER A 138 -2.98 -16.51 -0.28
CA SER A 138 -3.44 -17.14 0.96
C SER A 138 -4.72 -17.94 0.73
N ARG A 139 -4.84 -19.10 1.41
CA ARG A 139 -6.03 -19.98 1.33
C ARG A 139 -7.33 -19.27 1.75
N ASN A 140 -7.20 -18.12 2.39
CA ASN A 140 -8.32 -17.33 2.89
C ASN A 140 -8.82 -16.29 1.88
N ILE A 141 -8.30 -16.26 0.65
CA ILE A 141 -8.83 -15.34 -0.36
C ILE A 141 -10.24 -15.72 -0.81
N ASP A 142 -10.59 -17.01 -0.74
CA ASP A 142 -11.96 -17.46 -1.03
C ASP A 142 -12.95 -16.87 0.00
N LEU A 143 -12.53 -16.77 1.28
CA LEU A 143 -13.31 -16.10 2.33
C LEU A 143 -13.43 -14.60 2.10
N LEU A 144 -12.43 -13.99 1.46
CA LEU A 144 -12.47 -12.58 1.11
C LEU A 144 -13.46 -12.33 -0.02
N ASP A 145 -13.51 -13.22 -1.02
CA ASP A 145 -14.42 -13.13 -2.15
C ASP A 145 -15.89 -13.21 -1.70
N GLU A 146 -16.20 -14.11 -0.76
CA GLU A 146 -17.54 -14.25 -0.17
C GLU A 146 -18.01 -13.02 0.61
N ARG A 147 -17.08 -12.27 1.20
CA ARG A 147 -17.39 -11.17 2.13
C ARG A 147 -17.25 -9.78 1.53
N SER A 148 -16.61 -9.67 0.37
CA SER A 148 -16.27 -8.38 -0.25
C SER A 148 -17.16 -8.07 -1.45
N GLU A 149 -17.21 -6.79 -1.80
CA GLU A 149 -17.87 -6.32 -3.01
C GLU A 149 -16.84 -5.95 -4.08
N HIS A 150 -17.15 -6.22 -5.34
CA HIS A 150 -16.46 -5.59 -6.46
C HIS A 150 -17.18 -4.30 -6.85
N LEU A 151 -16.44 -3.19 -6.88
CA LEU A 151 -16.99 -1.90 -7.26
C LEU A 151 -16.52 -1.51 -8.66
N THR A 152 -17.47 -1.13 -9.50
CA THR A 152 -17.22 -0.50 -10.81
C THR A 152 -17.83 0.90 -10.82
N PRO A 153 -17.13 1.91 -10.26
CA PRO A 153 -17.68 3.26 -10.15
C PRO A 153 -18.02 3.87 -11.51
N THR A 154 -19.16 4.54 -11.61
CA THR A 154 -19.53 5.29 -12.81
C THR A 154 -18.72 6.57 -12.93
N ARG A 155 -18.71 7.17 -14.13
CA ARG A 155 -18.06 8.47 -14.35
C ARG A 155 -18.61 9.57 -13.43
N GLU A 156 -19.90 9.57 -13.16
CA GLU A 156 -20.54 10.54 -12.26
C GLU A 156 -20.10 10.35 -10.81
N GLN A 157 -20.02 9.10 -10.34
CA GLN A 157 -19.49 8.78 -9.01
C GLN A 157 -18.03 9.21 -8.87
N PHE A 158 -17.23 9.04 -9.91
CA PHE A 158 -15.83 9.51 -9.91
C PHE A 158 -15.74 11.04 -9.81
N LEU A 159 -16.53 11.78 -10.60
CA LEU A 159 -16.55 13.25 -10.54
C LEU A 159 -17.02 13.75 -9.17
N ALA A 160 -18.05 13.12 -8.60
CA ALA A 160 -18.51 13.40 -7.25
C ALA A 160 -17.41 13.15 -6.21
N ALA A 161 -16.73 12.01 -6.29
CA ALA A 161 -15.68 11.66 -5.35
C ALA A 161 -14.46 12.60 -5.44
N LEU A 162 -14.13 13.08 -6.64
CA LEU A 162 -13.08 14.08 -6.85
C LEU A 162 -13.44 15.43 -6.21
N GLU A 163 -14.71 15.84 -6.30
CA GLU A 163 -15.15 17.08 -5.64
C GLU A 163 -15.15 16.93 -4.12
N LEU A 164 -15.59 15.77 -3.61
CA LEU A 164 -15.62 15.44 -2.18
C LEU A 164 -14.24 15.22 -1.56
N GLU A 165 -13.20 15.02 -2.37
CA GLU A 165 -11.81 15.00 -1.88
C GLU A 165 -11.41 16.34 -1.24
N LYS A 166 -12.01 17.44 -1.69
CA LYS A 166 -11.75 18.78 -1.18
C LYS A 166 -12.36 18.94 0.22
N GLU A 167 -11.55 19.38 1.18
CA GLU A 167 -11.97 19.53 2.58
C GLU A 167 -13.24 20.37 2.74
N LEU A 168 -13.33 21.52 2.06
CA LEU A 168 -14.49 22.41 2.12
C LEU A 168 -15.75 21.72 1.56
N ALA A 169 -15.61 20.99 0.45
CA ALA A 169 -16.72 20.25 -0.17
C ALA A 169 -17.24 19.15 0.75
N HIS A 170 -16.34 18.32 1.30
CA HIS A 170 -16.69 17.25 2.23
C HIS A 170 -17.34 17.80 3.50
N ARG A 171 -16.82 18.90 4.05
CA ARG A 171 -17.36 19.56 5.25
C ARG A 171 -18.76 20.11 5.01
N VAL A 172 -18.98 20.80 3.89
CA VAL A 172 -20.28 21.35 3.52
C VAL A 172 -21.28 20.22 3.25
N MET A 173 -20.91 19.24 2.43
CA MET A 173 -21.76 18.07 2.14
C MET A 173 -22.09 17.27 3.39
N GLY A 174 -21.14 17.10 4.31
CA GLY A 174 -21.37 16.43 5.59
C GLY A 174 -22.38 17.15 6.49
N LYS A 175 -22.49 18.49 6.40
CA LYS A 175 -23.56 19.24 7.08
C LYS A 175 -24.90 19.03 6.40
N ILE A 176 -24.95 19.14 5.07
CA ILE A 176 -26.19 19.01 4.29
C ILE A 176 -26.73 17.57 4.35
N SER A 177 -25.88 16.56 4.40
CA SER A 177 -26.29 15.14 4.38
C SER A 177 -26.80 14.62 5.73
N ARG A 178 -26.42 15.26 6.85
CA ARG A 178 -26.89 14.90 8.21
C ARG A 178 -28.25 15.49 8.54
N SER A 179 -28.70 16.47 7.76
CA SER A 179 -29.99 17.13 7.93
C SER A 179 -30.87 16.84 6.71
N GLU A 180 -32.19 16.87 6.88
CA GLU A 180 -33.08 16.74 5.73
C GLU A 180 -32.97 17.95 4.79
N SER A 181 -32.70 19.13 5.35
CA SER A 181 -32.46 20.37 4.60
C SER A 181 -31.69 21.38 5.45
N VAL A 182 -30.92 22.25 4.81
CA VAL A 182 -30.09 23.26 5.48
C VAL A 182 -30.22 24.61 4.77
N PHE A 183 -30.36 25.70 5.52
CA PHE A 183 -30.37 27.04 4.94
C PHE A 183 -28.95 27.47 4.54
N LEU A 184 -28.80 28.10 3.37
CA LEU A 184 -27.51 28.62 2.91
C LEU A 184 -26.90 29.61 3.92
N SER A 185 -27.74 30.46 4.52
CA SER A 185 -27.35 31.40 5.57
C SER A 185 -26.71 30.72 6.79
N SER A 186 -26.99 29.44 7.03
CA SER A 186 -26.42 28.66 8.13
C SER A 186 -25.09 27.95 7.78
N LEU A 187 -24.69 27.99 6.50
CA LEU A 187 -23.47 27.34 6.04
C LEU A 187 -22.29 28.32 6.00
N GLY A 188 -21.44 28.25 7.03
CA GLY A 188 -20.17 28.99 7.08
C GLY A 188 -20.30 30.36 7.74
N GLY A 189 -19.18 31.08 7.82
CA GLY A 189 -19.14 32.48 8.26
C GLY A 189 -19.11 33.43 7.07
N GLU A 190 -19.37 34.73 7.29
CA GLU A 190 -19.46 35.76 6.23
C GLU A 190 -18.26 35.77 5.26
N GLN A 191 -17.06 35.43 5.74
CA GLN A 191 -15.84 35.39 4.93
C GLN A 191 -15.74 34.18 3.98
N GLU A 192 -16.44 33.08 4.27
CA GLU A 192 -16.44 31.86 3.43
C GLU A 192 -17.61 31.82 2.44
N GLN A 193 -18.58 32.74 2.57
CA GLN A 193 -19.86 32.70 1.86
C GLN A 193 -19.70 32.61 0.33
N GLU A 194 -18.80 33.41 -0.24
CA GLU A 194 -18.55 33.43 -1.69
C GLU A 194 -17.95 32.10 -2.18
N ALA A 195 -17.02 31.52 -1.41
CA ALA A 195 -16.40 30.24 -1.74
C ALA A 195 -17.43 29.10 -1.65
N ILE A 196 -18.28 29.13 -0.62
CA ILE A 196 -19.38 28.17 -0.44
C ILE A 196 -20.38 28.27 -1.59
N GLN A 197 -20.78 29.46 -2.02
CA GLN A 197 -21.69 29.62 -3.15
C GLN A 197 -21.12 29.05 -4.45
N LYS A 198 -19.83 29.33 -4.75
CA LYS A 198 -19.14 28.76 -5.92
C LYS A 198 -19.09 27.23 -5.85
N LEU A 199 -18.79 26.67 -4.69
CA LEU A 199 -18.81 25.23 -4.46
C LEU A 199 -20.21 24.64 -4.70
N LEU A 200 -21.25 25.24 -4.13
CA LEU A 200 -22.62 24.75 -4.22
C LEU A 200 -23.12 24.71 -5.67
N ALA A 201 -22.73 25.67 -6.51
CA ALA A 201 -23.02 25.62 -7.95
C ALA A 201 -22.36 24.41 -8.63
N GLY A 202 -21.15 24.03 -8.21
CA GLY A 202 -20.46 22.81 -8.66
C GLY A 202 -21.17 21.53 -8.19
N LEU A 203 -21.52 21.47 -6.91
CA LEU A 203 -22.21 20.31 -6.30
C LEU A 203 -23.59 20.07 -6.92
N GLU A 204 -24.33 21.14 -7.20
CA GLU A 204 -25.62 21.10 -7.90
C GLU A 204 -25.46 20.59 -9.34
N LYS A 205 -24.44 21.07 -10.07
CA LYS A 205 -24.14 20.61 -11.43
C LYS A 205 -23.79 19.11 -11.50
N ILE A 206 -23.12 18.58 -10.48
CA ILE A 206 -22.79 17.15 -10.37
C ILE A 206 -24.02 16.33 -9.91
N GLY A 207 -25.08 16.99 -9.42
CA GLY A 207 -26.29 16.35 -8.95
C GLY A 207 -26.21 15.84 -7.50
N LEU A 208 -25.27 16.34 -6.69
CA LEU A 208 -25.14 15.95 -5.28
C LEU A 208 -26.16 16.64 -4.37
N ILE A 209 -26.60 17.84 -4.77
CA ILE A 209 -27.58 18.64 -4.04
C ILE A 209 -28.62 19.23 -4.99
N THR A 210 -29.76 19.58 -4.44
CA THR A 210 -30.79 20.42 -5.07
C THR A 210 -31.04 21.65 -4.22
N LYS A 211 -31.41 22.76 -4.88
CA LYS A 211 -31.73 24.02 -4.23
C LYS A 211 -33.21 24.33 -4.36
N ASP A 212 -33.84 24.59 -3.23
CA ASP A 212 -35.16 25.19 -3.15
C ASP A 212 -35.06 26.59 -2.53
N TYR A 213 -36.09 27.40 -2.71
CA TYR A 213 -36.23 28.70 -2.08
C TYR A 213 -37.36 28.65 -1.06
N VAL A 214 -37.09 29.15 0.14
CA VAL A 214 -38.06 29.23 1.23
C VAL A 214 -38.33 30.69 1.53
N VAL A 215 -39.62 31.04 1.57
CA VAL A 215 -40.09 32.38 1.95
C VAL A 215 -40.51 32.35 3.42
N LEU A 216 -39.88 33.18 4.24
CA LEU A 216 -40.10 33.31 5.68
C LEU A 216 -40.75 34.65 5.99
N CYS A 217 -41.81 34.64 6.80
CA CYS A 217 -42.47 35.86 7.26
C CYS A 217 -41.49 36.72 8.07
N ARG A 218 -41.23 37.94 7.63
CA ARG A 218 -40.27 38.86 8.25
C ARG A 218 -40.66 39.25 9.68
N LEU A 219 -41.95 39.27 10.00
CA LEU A 219 -42.45 39.58 11.34
C LEU A 219 -42.39 38.38 12.31
N LYS A 220 -42.63 37.17 11.82
CA LYS A 220 -42.85 35.98 12.67
C LYS A 220 -41.76 34.91 12.52
N GLY A 221 -40.90 35.01 11.52
CA GLY A 221 -39.90 34.01 11.16
C GLY A 221 -40.47 32.69 10.60
N GLN A 222 -41.80 32.57 10.47
CA GLN A 222 -42.46 31.33 10.06
C GLN A 222 -42.41 31.13 8.54
N GLN A 223 -42.23 29.88 8.12
CA GLN A 223 -42.25 29.49 6.71
C GLN A 223 -43.64 29.68 6.10
N ILE A 224 -43.68 30.41 5.00
CA ILE A 224 -44.90 30.71 4.24
C ILE A 224 -45.03 29.74 3.07
N MET A 225 -43.97 29.60 2.27
CA MET A 225 -43.95 28.74 1.09
C MET A 225 -42.53 28.24 0.79
N ARG A 226 -42.46 27.14 0.04
CA ARG A 226 -41.23 26.57 -0.50
C ARG A 226 -41.45 26.29 -1.99
N VAL A 227 -40.52 26.72 -2.82
CA VAL A 227 -40.60 26.58 -4.29
C VAL A 227 -39.24 26.20 -4.88
N GLY A 228 -39.23 25.49 -6.00
CA GLY A 228 -37.99 25.04 -6.65
C GLY A 228 -37.24 26.11 -7.44
N SER A 229 -37.79 27.33 -7.58
CA SER A 229 -37.09 28.44 -8.26
C SER A 229 -37.64 29.79 -7.82
N ARG A 230 -36.78 30.82 -7.90
CA ARG A 230 -37.15 32.20 -7.55
C ARG A 230 -38.24 32.77 -8.46
N SER A 231 -38.30 32.37 -9.73
CA SER A 231 -39.33 32.81 -10.66
C SER A 231 -40.75 32.41 -10.23
N TYR A 232 -40.91 31.30 -9.49
CA TYR A 232 -42.22 30.94 -8.93
C TYR A 232 -42.65 31.87 -7.81
N ILE A 233 -41.71 32.47 -7.07
CA ILE A 233 -42.01 33.49 -6.05
C ILE A 233 -42.51 34.77 -6.75
N ASP A 234 -41.84 35.17 -7.83
CA ASP A 234 -42.23 36.33 -8.64
C ASP A 234 -43.64 36.14 -9.21
N GLU A 235 -43.92 34.95 -9.78
CA GLU A 235 -45.22 34.61 -10.33
C GLU A 235 -46.33 34.56 -9.26
N ALA A 236 -46.07 33.93 -8.11
CA ALA A 236 -47.02 33.89 -7.00
C ALA A 236 -47.35 35.29 -6.47
N SER A 237 -46.36 36.18 -6.42
CA SER A 237 -46.51 37.55 -5.97
C SER A 237 -47.26 38.43 -6.97
N GLN A 238 -46.84 38.43 -8.24
CA GLN A 238 -47.31 39.39 -9.25
C GLN A 238 -48.57 38.92 -9.97
N LYS A 239 -48.69 37.62 -10.26
CA LYS A 239 -49.80 37.09 -11.09
C LYS A 239 -50.91 36.48 -10.25
N MET A 240 -50.56 35.79 -9.16
CA MET A 240 -51.54 35.08 -8.33
C MET A 240 -52.02 35.90 -7.13
N GLY A 241 -51.41 37.06 -6.86
CA GLY A 241 -51.79 37.93 -5.75
C GLY A 241 -51.61 37.29 -4.38
N PHE A 242 -50.74 36.29 -4.25
CA PHE A 242 -50.51 35.58 -2.99
C PHE A 242 -49.99 36.56 -1.94
N LYS A 243 -50.51 36.46 -0.71
CA LYS A 243 -50.09 37.27 0.45
C LYS A 243 -49.71 36.37 1.61
N CYS A 244 -48.77 36.83 2.42
CA CYS A 244 -48.36 36.16 3.64
C CYS A 244 -49.55 35.98 4.58
N PRO A 245 -49.84 34.75 5.03
CA PRO A 245 -50.97 34.48 5.92
C PRO A 245 -50.79 35.09 7.32
N HIS A 246 -49.56 35.46 7.69
CA HIS A 246 -49.25 35.99 9.01
C HIS A 246 -49.21 37.52 9.08
N CYS A 247 -48.81 38.20 8.00
CA CYS A 247 -48.65 39.66 8.01
C CYS A 247 -49.28 40.39 6.82
N GLY A 248 -49.86 39.65 5.86
CA GLY A 248 -50.55 40.22 4.70
C GLY A 248 -49.64 40.82 3.62
N LYS A 249 -48.31 40.77 3.78
CA LYS A 249 -47.35 41.29 2.79
C LYS A 249 -47.17 40.35 1.60
N SER A 250 -46.61 40.90 0.53
CA SER A 250 -46.25 40.14 -0.67
C SER A 250 -45.06 39.19 -0.40
N PRO A 251 -44.98 37.98 -0.98
CA PRO A 251 -43.81 37.09 -0.87
C PRO A 251 -42.47 37.75 -1.20
N LEU A 252 -42.45 38.72 -2.12
CA LEU A 252 -41.25 39.47 -2.49
C LEU A 252 -40.79 40.48 -1.42
N GLU A 253 -41.67 40.84 -0.48
CA GLU A 253 -41.38 41.74 0.64
C GLU A 253 -40.94 40.97 1.90
N GLU A 254 -40.99 39.63 1.83
CA GLU A 254 -40.63 38.72 2.90
C GLU A 254 -39.15 38.29 2.80
N ASN A 255 -38.65 37.58 3.81
CA ASN A 255 -37.27 37.07 3.78
C ASN A 255 -37.22 35.81 2.90
N ILE A 256 -36.41 35.84 1.86
CA ILE A 256 -36.18 34.69 0.96
C ILE A 256 -34.81 34.11 1.29
N ASP A 257 -34.78 32.82 1.63
CA ASP A 257 -33.53 32.08 1.87
C ASP A 257 -33.45 30.86 0.94
N GLU A 258 -32.22 30.41 0.71
CA GLU A 258 -31.94 29.21 -0.08
C GLU A 258 -31.89 28.00 0.84
N LEU A 259 -32.66 26.98 0.50
CA LEU A 259 -32.74 25.72 1.20
C LEU A 259 -32.05 24.63 0.37
N LEU A 260 -31.02 24.04 0.96
CA LEU A 260 -30.18 23.04 0.32
C LEU A 260 -30.58 21.65 0.79
N ILE A 261 -30.74 20.73 -0.15
CA ILE A 261 -31.19 19.36 0.10
C ILE A 261 -30.22 18.42 -0.58
N THR A 262 -29.80 17.37 0.11
CA THR A 262 -28.98 16.31 -0.50
C THR A 262 -29.85 15.45 -1.42
N THR A 263 -29.38 15.17 -2.63
CA THR A 263 -30.08 14.23 -3.53
C THR A 263 -29.92 12.79 -3.05
N GLU A 264 -30.64 11.85 -3.65
CA GLU A 264 -30.41 10.42 -3.39
C GLU A 264 -28.99 10.01 -3.77
N PHE A 265 -28.52 10.44 -4.95
CA PHE A 265 -27.15 10.25 -5.39
C PHE A 265 -26.13 10.82 -4.40
N GLY A 266 -26.34 12.06 -3.92
CA GLY A 266 -25.48 12.67 -2.92
C GLY A 266 -25.46 11.90 -1.60
N ARG A 267 -26.61 11.37 -1.15
CA ARG A 267 -26.68 10.51 0.04
C ARG A 267 -25.89 9.23 -0.17
N THR A 268 -26.02 8.57 -1.32
CA THR A 268 -25.28 7.34 -1.64
C THR A 268 -23.78 7.55 -1.63
N VAL A 269 -23.28 8.64 -2.24
CA VAL A 269 -21.84 8.91 -2.31
C VAL A 269 -21.25 9.31 -0.94
N MET A 270 -22.04 9.99 -0.10
CA MET A 270 -21.64 10.35 1.27
C MET A 270 -21.75 9.19 2.26
N ALA A 271 -22.63 8.22 2.00
CA ALA A 271 -22.86 7.08 2.88
C ALA A 271 -21.59 6.24 3.02
N HIS A 272 -21.25 5.89 4.27
CA HIS A 272 -20.10 5.05 4.61
C HIS A 272 -18.78 5.49 3.94
N ASN A 273 -18.62 6.79 3.65
CA ASN A 273 -17.47 7.34 2.93
C ASN A 273 -17.21 6.68 1.57
N TYR A 274 -18.27 6.31 0.84
CA TYR A 274 -18.18 5.64 -0.47
C TYR A 274 -17.27 6.37 -1.48
N TRP A 275 -17.15 7.70 -1.37
CA TRP A 275 -16.22 8.48 -2.18
C TRP A 275 -14.75 8.03 -2.06
N MET A 276 -14.30 7.54 -0.90
CA MET A 276 -12.90 7.16 -0.70
C MET A 276 -12.52 5.89 -1.47
N PRO A 277 -13.27 4.76 -1.38
CA PRO A 277 -13.06 3.61 -2.25
C PRO A 277 -13.09 3.97 -3.73
N VAL A 278 -14.01 4.84 -4.17
CA VAL A 278 -14.09 5.29 -5.57
C VAL A 278 -12.78 5.97 -6.00
N ARG A 279 -12.22 6.86 -5.17
CA ARG A 279 -10.93 7.51 -5.47
C ARG A 279 -9.77 6.53 -5.47
N ALA A 280 -9.71 5.62 -4.51
CA ALA A 280 -8.65 4.63 -4.41
C ALA A 280 -8.68 3.63 -5.58
N ILE A 281 -9.86 3.15 -5.99
CA ILE A 281 -10.03 2.29 -7.16
C ILE A 281 -9.53 2.99 -8.41
N ALA A 282 -9.95 4.25 -8.64
CA ALA A 282 -9.49 5.00 -9.79
C ALA A 282 -7.96 5.17 -9.81
N ALA A 283 -7.35 5.38 -8.64
CA ALA A 283 -5.90 5.45 -8.52
C ALA A 283 -5.24 4.12 -8.87
N LEU A 284 -5.71 3.00 -8.30
CA LEU A 284 -5.19 1.66 -8.58
C LEU A 284 -5.37 1.27 -10.07
N THR A 285 -6.52 1.57 -10.65
CA THR A 285 -6.80 1.30 -12.07
C THR A 285 -5.92 2.13 -13.01
N SER A 286 -5.64 3.39 -12.66
CA SER A 286 -4.69 4.21 -13.44
C SER A 286 -3.27 3.64 -13.45
N LEU A 287 -2.92 2.83 -12.45
CA LEU A 287 -1.64 2.16 -12.32
C LEU A 287 -1.59 0.77 -12.99
N GLY A 288 -2.72 0.32 -13.56
CA GLY A 288 -2.83 -0.93 -14.32
C GLY A 288 -3.45 -2.10 -13.54
N ILE A 289 -3.99 -1.88 -12.34
CA ILE A 289 -4.70 -2.92 -11.59
C ILE A 289 -6.15 -2.98 -12.08
N SER A 290 -6.59 -4.17 -12.51
CA SER A 290 -7.96 -4.34 -12.98
C SER A 290 -8.96 -4.11 -11.84
N GLY A 291 -10.04 -3.35 -12.09
CA GLY A 291 -11.09 -3.15 -11.09
C GLY A 291 -11.75 -4.45 -10.61
N ALA A 292 -11.76 -5.49 -11.45
CA ALA A 292 -12.25 -6.82 -11.09
C ALA A 292 -11.32 -7.56 -10.11
N GLU A 293 -10.07 -7.13 -9.96
CA GLU A 293 -9.10 -7.69 -9.02
C GLU A 293 -9.01 -6.87 -7.72
N ILE A 294 -9.99 -5.98 -7.49
CA ILE A 294 -10.10 -5.17 -6.29
C ILE A 294 -11.34 -5.63 -5.52
N TRP A 295 -11.12 -6.12 -4.30
CA TRP A 295 -12.16 -6.46 -3.34
C TRP A 295 -12.33 -5.31 -2.36
N VAL A 296 -13.57 -4.91 -2.12
CA VAL A 296 -13.90 -3.83 -1.18
C VAL A 296 -14.69 -4.40 -0.02
N ASP A 297 -14.06 -4.43 1.15
CA ASP A 297 -14.72 -4.68 2.44
C ASP A 297 -15.14 -3.33 3.02
N ARG A 298 -16.45 -3.06 2.93
CA ARG A 298 -17.04 -1.91 3.64
C ARG A 298 -17.25 -2.35 5.07
N ALA A 299 -16.29 -2.00 5.92
CA ALA A 299 -16.38 -2.28 7.35
C ALA A 299 -17.76 -1.85 7.89
N THR A 300 -18.32 -2.68 8.78
CA THR A 300 -19.57 -2.36 9.48
C THR A 300 -19.41 -1.12 10.38
N SER A 301 -18.17 -0.72 10.68
CA SER A 301 -17.86 0.51 11.40
C SER A 301 -18.03 1.74 10.49
N PRO A 302 -18.80 2.75 10.91
CA PRO A 302 -19.02 3.94 10.12
C PRO A 302 -17.72 4.74 10.01
N GLY A 303 -17.13 4.76 8.82
CA GLY A 303 -16.08 5.72 8.48
C GLY A 303 -14.81 5.13 7.85
N ALA A 304 -14.66 3.81 7.88
CA ALA A 304 -13.50 3.12 7.32
C ALA A 304 -13.93 2.18 6.19
N SER A 305 -13.09 2.05 5.19
CA SER A 305 -13.26 1.06 4.12
C SER A 305 -11.92 0.40 3.84
N THR A 306 -11.94 -0.89 3.54
CA THR A 306 -10.73 -1.66 3.31
C THR A 306 -10.79 -2.22 1.91
N LEU A 307 -9.74 -1.97 1.13
CA LEU A 307 -9.59 -2.51 -0.21
C LEU A 307 -8.48 -3.56 -0.18
N PHE A 308 -8.69 -4.63 -0.92
CA PHE A 308 -7.69 -5.66 -1.15
C PHE A 308 -7.49 -5.80 -2.65
N PHE A 309 -6.26 -6.04 -3.07
CA PHE A 309 -5.93 -6.26 -4.47
C PHE A 309 -4.66 -7.09 -4.59
N LYS A 310 -4.46 -7.70 -5.76
CA LYS A 310 -3.25 -8.46 -6.05
C LYS A 310 -2.22 -7.59 -6.75
N LEU A 311 -0.97 -7.66 -6.29
CA LEU A 311 0.19 -7.09 -6.93
C LEU A 311 1.29 -8.15 -6.98
N ASN A 312 1.76 -8.53 -8.17
CA ASN A 312 2.78 -9.59 -8.34
C ASN A 312 2.48 -10.89 -7.56
N HIS A 313 1.21 -11.34 -7.58
CA HIS A 313 0.73 -12.52 -6.83
C HIS A 313 0.71 -12.38 -5.29
N GLU A 314 1.04 -11.21 -4.76
CA GLU A 314 0.89 -10.87 -3.34
C GLU A 314 -0.42 -10.12 -3.10
N LEU A 315 -1.09 -10.45 -1.99
CA LEU A 315 -2.26 -9.70 -1.56
C LEU A 315 -1.82 -8.45 -0.79
N CYS A 316 -2.29 -7.30 -1.26
CA CYS A 316 -2.04 -6.00 -0.67
C CYS A 316 -3.34 -5.46 -0.05
N LEU A 317 -3.20 -4.67 1.01
CA LEU A 317 -4.31 -4.02 1.71
C LEU A 317 -4.20 -2.50 1.58
N VAL A 318 -5.31 -1.82 1.33
CA VAL A 318 -5.44 -0.37 1.43
C VAL A 318 -6.56 -0.05 2.43
N GLN A 319 -6.19 0.51 3.59
CA GLN A 319 -7.15 0.98 4.59
C GLN A 319 -7.45 2.47 4.34
N LEU A 320 -8.72 2.81 4.16
CA LEU A 320 -9.19 4.16 3.93
C LEU A 320 -9.95 4.67 5.15
N THR A 321 -9.66 5.89 5.61
CA THR A 321 -10.44 6.55 6.68
C THR A 321 -10.43 8.07 6.56
N ASN A 322 -11.56 8.71 6.84
CA ASN A 322 -11.61 10.17 6.98
C ASN A 322 -11.73 10.64 8.45
N GLN A 323 -11.58 9.70 9.38
CA GLN A 323 -11.62 9.97 10.81
C GLN A 323 -10.21 9.85 11.41
N LYS A 324 -10.07 10.33 12.64
CA LYS A 324 -8.84 10.12 13.40
C LYS A 324 -8.64 8.63 13.61
N PHE A 325 -7.45 8.13 13.28
CA PHE A 325 -7.09 6.72 13.45
C PHE A 325 -7.04 6.36 14.94
N GLU A 326 -7.86 5.41 15.36
CA GLU A 326 -7.94 4.94 16.75
C GLU A 326 -7.32 3.55 16.90
N LEU A 327 -7.11 3.14 18.15
CA LEU A 327 -6.50 1.83 18.45
C LEU A 327 -7.34 0.66 17.92
N LYS A 328 -8.68 0.79 17.91
CA LYS A 328 -9.60 -0.19 17.34
C LYS A 328 -9.34 -0.42 15.84
N ASP A 329 -9.01 0.65 15.11
CA ASP A 329 -8.72 0.59 13.68
C ASP A 329 -7.39 -0.12 13.45
N ALA A 330 -6.40 0.12 14.32
CA ALA A 330 -5.12 -0.56 14.27
C ALA A 330 -5.24 -2.07 14.52
N TYR A 331 -6.07 -2.49 15.48
CA TYR A 331 -6.36 -3.91 15.69
C TYR A 331 -7.06 -4.54 14.51
N LEU A 332 -7.99 -3.82 13.85
CA LEU A 332 -8.67 -4.32 12.65
C LEU A 332 -7.69 -4.50 11.48
N VAL A 333 -6.79 -3.53 11.28
CA VAL A 333 -5.72 -3.63 10.28
C VAL A 333 -4.82 -4.82 10.57
N GLY A 334 -4.36 -5.00 11.81
CA GLY A 334 -3.53 -6.14 12.20
C GLY A 334 -4.25 -7.48 12.04
N ALA A 335 -5.54 -7.55 12.37
CA ALA A 335 -6.35 -8.75 12.16
C ALA A 335 -6.46 -9.10 10.67
N ASN A 336 -6.67 -8.13 9.79
CA ASN A 336 -6.69 -8.35 8.34
C ASN A 336 -5.31 -8.78 7.82
N ILE A 337 -4.23 -8.17 8.30
CA ILE A 337 -2.86 -8.54 7.92
C ILE A 337 -2.60 -10.01 8.25
N ALA A 338 -2.92 -10.43 9.48
CA ALA A 338 -2.72 -11.80 9.93
C ALA A 338 -3.66 -12.79 9.21
N ALA A 339 -4.95 -12.46 9.10
CA ALA A 339 -5.97 -13.36 8.53
C ALA A 339 -5.70 -13.68 7.06
N TYR A 340 -5.23 -12.72 6.28
CA TYR A 340 -5.03 -12.90 4.83
C TYR A 340 -3.56 -13.01 4.41
N SER A 341 -2.63 -13.03 5.38
CA SER A 341 -1.18 -13.06 5.13
C SER A 341 -0.73 -11.90 4.22
N ILE A 342 -1.13 -10.68 4.59
CA ILE A 342 -0.82 -9.46 3.83
C ILE A 342 0.64 -9.06 4.05
N HIS A 343 1.38 -8.85 2.97
CA HIS A 343 2.78 -8.43 3.02
C HIS A 343 2.96 -6.92 2.77
N ALA A 344 1.93 -6.23 2.28
CA ALA A 344 1.89 -4.79 2.06
C ALA A 344 0.57 -4.18 2.53
N ALA A 345 0.64 -3.18 3.41
CA ALA A 345 -0.53 -2.39 3.79
C ALA A 345 -0.28 -0.89 3.52
N ILE A 346 -1.27 -0.22 2.95
CA ILE A 346 -1.26 1.22 2.70
C ILE A 346 -2.41 1.84 3.48
N LEU A 347 -2.11 2.68 4.45
CA LEU A 347 -3.11 3.40 5.23
C LEU A 347 -3.26 4.80 4.66
N VAL A 348 -4.44 5.08 4.10
CA VAL A 348 -4.80 6.38 3.53
C VAL A 348 -5.80 7.06 4.46
N SER A 349 -5.42 8.23 4.95
CA SER A 349 -6.23 9.01 5.88
C SER A 349 -6.36 10.45 5.39
N THR A 350 -7.49 11.10 5.65
CA THR A 350 -7.61 12.58 5.49
C THR A 350 -7.16 13.34 6.74
N GLN A 351 -6.82 12.64 7.81
CA GLN A 351 -6.36 13.17 9.09
C GLN A 351 -4.95 12.65 9.40
N LYS A 352 -4.14 13.46 10.10
CA LYS A 352 -2.81 13.02 10.51
C LYS A 352 -2.87 11.81 11.43
N ILE A 353 -2.01 10.83 11.18
CA ILE A 353 -1.85 9.63 12.00
C ILE A 353 -0.69 9.91 12.97
N SER A 354 -0.98 9.78 14.27
CA SER A 354 0.02 10.08 15.30
C SER A 354 1.25 9.18 15.19
N HIS A 355 2.41 9.69 15.58
CA HIS A 355 3.66 8.91 15.58
C HIS A 355 3.54 7.64 16.43
N LEU A 356 2.89 7.72 17.59
CA LEU A 356 2.66 6.57 18.46
C LEU A 356 1.86 5.47 17.74
N MET A 357 0.84 5.85 16.96
CA MET A 357 0.04 4.90 16.21
C MET A 357 0.82 4.26 15.06
N ARG A 358 1.66 5.05 14.37
CA ARG A 358 2.55 4.55 13.33
C ARG A 358 3.53 3.51 13.89
N SER A 359 4.19 3.83 15.00
CA SER A 359 5.09 2.91 15.70
C SER A 359 4.37 1.64 16.11
N PHE A 360 3.20 1.76 16.75
CA PHE A 360 2.40 0.61 17.17
C PHE A 360 2.04 -0.32 16.00
N LEU A 361 1.59 0.23 14.87
CA LEU A 361 1.23 -0.55 13.69
C LEU A 361 2.43 -1.29 13.10
N VAL A 362 3.58 -0.62 12.98
CA VAL A 362 4.81 -1.22 12.42
C VAL A 362 5.36 -2.30 13.36
N GLU A 363 5.40 -2.04 14.66
CA GLU A 363 5.91 -2.98 15.66
C GLU A 363 5.01 -4.20 15.81
N SER A 364 3.69 -4.02 15.78
CA SER A 364 2.72 -5.12 15.93
C SER A 364 2.62 -5.99 14.68
N ASN A 365 3.10 -5.53 13.53
CA ASN A 365 3.01 -6.21 12.24
C ASN A 365 4.38 -6.25 11.54
N SER A 366 5.41 -6.72 12.25
CA SER A 366 6.80 -6.73 11.77
C SER A 366 7.04 -7.50 10.46
N GLY A 367 6.14 -8.41 10.08
CA GLY A 367 6.17 -9.13 8.81
C GLY A 367 5.48 -8.41 7.63
N CYS A 368 4.93 -7.22 7.84
CA CYS A 368 4.18 -6.46 6.83
C CYS A 368 4.80 -5.08 6.62
N SER A 369 5.04 -4.70 5.36
CA SER A 369 5.46 -3.34 5.04
C SER A 369 4.27 -2.40 5.07
N ILE A 370 4.25 -1.48 6.05
CA ILE A 370 3.15 -0.54 6.27
C ILE A 370 3.55 0.86 5.78
N HIS A 371 2.76 1.40 4.86
CA HIS A 371 2.91 2.74 4.31
C HIS A 371 1.75 3.63 4.74
N PHE A 372 2.02 4.92 4.91
CA PHE A 372 1.03 5.89 5.37
C PHE A 372 0.93 7.06 4.40
N ILE A 373 -0.29 7.38 3.98
CA ILE A 373 -0.64 8.49 3.11
C ILE A 373 -1.66 9.34 3.87
N GLU A 374 -1.31 10.58 4.22
CA GLU A 374 -2.16 11.45 5.06
C GLU A 374 -2.99 12.46 4.25
N GLU A 375 -2.97 12.36 2.91
CA GLU A 375 -3.74 13.19 2.00
C GLU A 375 -4.10 12.41 0.73
N PHE A 376 -5.28 12.66 0.18
CA PHE A 376 -5.67 12.12 -1.13
C PHE A 376 -5.04 12.88 -2.30
N SER A 377 -4.45 14.05 -2.01
CA SER A 377 -3.70 14.83 -2.97
C SER A 377 -2.56 13.96 -3.55
N ASN A 378 -2.54 13.79 -4.87
CA ASN A 378 -1.57 12.94 -5.55
C ASN A 378 -1.55 11.46 -5.09
N LEU A 379 -2.69 10.91 -4.66
CA LEU A 379 -2.82 9.50 -4.24
C LEU A 379 -2.17 8.53 -5.25
N GLU A 380 -2.42 8.77 -6.54
CA GLU A 380 -1.87 7.99 -7.65
C GLU A 380 -0.33 7.93 -7.61
N ASN A 381 0.32 9.10 -7.45
CA ASN A 381 1.78 9.20 -7.42
C ASN A 381 2.38 8.58 -6.15
N ASN A 382 1.70 8.72 -5.01
CA ASN A 382 2.13 8.14 -3.73
C ASN A 382 2.07 6.61 -3.79
N ILE A 383 0.95 6.06 -4.27
CA ILE A 383 0.79 4.62 -4.48
C ILE A 383 1.80 4.11 -5.51
N GLU A 384 2.01 4.80 -6.63
CA GLU A 384 3.03 4.41 -7.62
C GLU A 384 4.43 4.35 -7.00
N THR A 385 4.78 5.32 -6.15
CA THR A 385 6.10 5.36 -5.50
C THR A 385 6.29 4.17 -4.56
N ILE A 386 5.26 3.83 -3.78
CA ILE A 386 5.26 2.65 -2.90
C ILE A 386 5.43 1.37 -3.73
N PHE A 387 4.65 1.22 -4.79
CA PHE A 387 4.72 0.05 -5.67
C PHE A 387 6.08 -0.08 -6.35
N ARG A 388 6.66 1.01 -6.84
CA ARG A 388 8.00 0.99 -7.44
C ARG A 388 9.08 0.59 -6.44
N ALA A 389 9.02 1.13 -5.22
CA ALA A 389 9.97 0.77 -4.17
C ALA A 389 9.89 -0.74 -3.85
N ARG A 390 8.67 -1.27 -3.73
CA ARG A 390 8.45 -2.70 -3.48
C ARG A 390 8.92 -3.58 -4.64
N GLN A 391 8.60 -3.21 -5.88
CA GLN A 391 9.08 -3.92 -7.07
C GLN A 391 10.60 -3.91 -7.16
N GLN A 392 11.23 -2.79 -6.79
CA GLN A 392 12.69 -2.70 -6.73
C GLN A 392 13.27 -3.63 -5.66
N GLU A 393 12.69 -3.68 -4.47
CA GLU A 393 13.10 -4.60 -3.39
C GLU A 393 12.95 -6.07 -3.79
N GLU A 394 11.83 -6.42 -4.44
CA GLU A 394 11.56 -7.77 -4.95
C GLU A 394 12.58 -8.18 -6.02
N ILE A 395 12.85 -7.29 -6.99
CA ILE A 395 13.87 -7.54 -8.03
C ILE A 395 15.25 -7.69 -7.41
N ILE A 396 15.62 -6.81 -6.47
CA ILE A 396 16.90 -6.89 -5.75
C ILE A 396 17.04 -8.25 -5.06
N THR A 397 15.98 -8.70 -4.38
CA THR A 397 15.96 -10.01 -3.71
C THR A 397 16.17 -11.14 -4.71
N ILE A 398 15.46 -11.13 -5.85
CA ILE A 398 15.61 -12.14 -6.90
C ILE A 398 17.05 -12.15 -7.46
N ILE A 399 17.61 -10.98 -7.77
CA ILE A 399 18.92 -10.87 -8.40
C ILE A 399 20.07 -11.19 -7.43
N ASN A 400 19.90 -10.91 -6.13
CA ASN A 400 20.91 -11.18 -5.12
C ASN A 400 21.30 -12.67 -5.03
N ASP A 401 20.36 -13.57 -5.29
CA ASP A 401 20.62 -15.02 -5.31
C ASP A 401 21.69 -15.40 -6.34
N PHE A 402 21.81 -14.62 -7.42
CA PHE A 402 22.76 -14.87 -8.50
C PHE A 402 24.15 -14.28 -8.25
N ASN A 403 24.36 -13.48 -7.21
CA ASN A 403 25.66 -12.87 -6.90
C ASN A 403 26.74 -13.94 -6.62
N SER A 404 26.35 -15.13 -6.17
CA SER A 404 27.26 -16.26 -5.96
C SER A 404 27.76 -16.90 -7.27
N LEU A 405 27.17 -16.56 -8.41
CA LEU A 405 27.48 -17.15 -9.72
C LEU A 405 28.35 -16.26 -10.62
N THR A 406 28.60 -15.01 -10.23
CA THR A 406 29.37 -14.05 -11.01
C THR A 406 30.20 -13.14 -10.09
N PRO A 407 31.44 -12.78 -10.48
CA PRO A 407 32.25 -11.83 -9.72
C PRO A 407 31.80 -10.38 -9.92
N VAL A 408 30.91 -10.13 -10.88
CA VAL A 408 30.37 -8.80 -11.20
C VAL A 408 29.05 -8.60 -10.46
N ASN A 409 28.91 -7.44 -9.80
CA ASN A 409 27.63 -7.01 -9.24
C ASN A 409 26.64 -6.68 -10.37
N VAL A 410 25.77 -7.65 -10.69
CA VAL A 410 24.75 -7.52 -11.73
C VAL A 410 23.48 -6.79 -11.25
N GLN A 411 23.30 -6.64 -9.94
CA GLN A 411 22.11 -6.07 -9.30
C GLN A 411 21.85 -4.63 -9.78
N GLU A 412 22.82 -3.74 -9.63
CA GLU A 412 22.65 -2.33 -10.01
C GLU A 412 22.40 -2.16 -11.51
N LEU A 413 23.07 -2.96 -12.34
CA LEU A 413 22.92 -2.90 -13.80
C LEU A 413 21.51 -3.33 -14.23
N ILE A 414 20.97 -4.36 -13.59
CA ILE A 414 19.64 -4.89 -13.88
C ILE A 414 18.55 -3.97 -13.36
N VAL A 415 18.65 -3.51 -12.11
CA VAL A 415 17.66 -2.61 -11.51
C VAL A 415 17.56 -1.31 -12.30
N ASN A 416 18.69 -0.67 -12.63
CA ASN A 416 18.70 0.57 -13.42
C ASN A 416 18.14 0.39 -14.84
N ARG A 417 18.20 -0.83 -15.39
CA ARG A 417 17.65 -1.13 -16.71
C ARG A 417 16.14 -1.34 -16.68
N ILE A 418 15.61 -2.09 -15.70
CA ILE A 418 14.18 -2.41 -15.63
C ILE A 418 13.38 -1.23 -15.02
N LEU A 419 13.94 -0.61 -13.99
CA LEU A 419 13.38 0.53 -13.26
C LEU A 419 14.36 1.69 -13.32
N PRO A 420 14.49 2.39 -14.46
CA PRO A 420 15.34 3.57 -14.52
C PRO A 420 14.86 4.60 -13.49
N PRO A 421 15.80 5.24 -12.76
CA PRO A 421 15.44 6.30 -11.83
C PRO A 421 14.66 7.39 -12.57
N ARG A 422 13.61 7.94 -11.94
CA ARG A 422 12.87 9.09 -12.51
C ARG A 422 13.88 10.18 -12.85
N GLU A 423 13.87 10.65 -14.10
CA GLU A 423 14.72 11.77 -14.53
C GLU A 423 14.51 12.95 -13.57
N GLY A 424 15.54 13.28 -12.77
CA GLY A 424 15.44 14.33 -11.75
C GLY A 424 16.27 14.14 -10.47
N LYS A 425 16.85 12.95 -10.20
CA LYS A 425 17.84 12.78 -9.12
C LYS A 425 19.09 12.06 -9.61
N LEU A 426 19.95 12.79 -10.32
CA LEU A 426 21.33 12.38 -10.55
C LEU A 426 22.18 12.80 -9.34
N ARG A 427 22.62 11.77 -8.59
CA ARG A 427 23.89 11.65 -7.85
C ARG A 427 24.29 12.80 -6.92
N GLU A 428 24.06 12.61 -5.62
CA GLU A 428 25.11 12.91 -4.65
C GLU A 428 25.93 11.63 -4.44
N ALA A 429 27.18 11.68 -4.91
CA ALA A 429 28.17 10.66 -4.65
C ALA A 429 28.45 10.61 -3.13
N SER A 430 28.51 9.39 -2.60
CA SER A 430 28.97 9.12 -1.23
C SER A 430 30.36 9.74 -1.00
N PRO A 431 30.62 10.47 0.10
CA PRO A 431 31.94 10.98 0.39
C PRO A 431 32.87 9.85 0.80
N ALA A 432 34.05 9.86 0.21
CA ALA A 432 35.14 8.94 0.46
C ALA A 432 35.48 8.83 1.95
N ALA A 433 35.76 7.59 2.38
CA ALA A 433 36.33 7.28 3.68
C ALA A 433 37.72 7.92 3.82
N ASP A 434 37.82 8.97 4.64
CA ASP A 434 39.10 9.45 5.15
C ASP A 434 39.52 8.60 6.36
N LYS A 435 40.61 7.85 6.17
CA LYS A 435 41.36 7.18 7.25
C LYS A 435 41.99 8.24 8.17
N PRO A 436 41.95 8.11 9.49
CA PRO A 436 42.86 8.88 10.33
C PRO A 436 44.26 8.26 10.28
N ALA A 437 45.22 9.07 9.85
CA ALA A 437 46.64 8.77 9.90
C ALA A 437 47.12 8.58 11.35
N VAL A 438 47.87 7.50 11.55
CA VAL A 438 48.74 7.29 12.71
C VAL A 438 49.77 8.42 12.75
N ARG A 439 49.80 9.19 13.84
CA ARG A 439 50.96 10.01 14.21
C ARG A 439 51.34 9.80 15.67
N THR A 440 52.62 9.50 15.81
CA THR A 440 53.42 9.21 16.99
C THR A 440 53.66 10.44 17.87
N GLY A 441 53.88 10.22 19.17
CA GLY A 441 54.84 11.02 19.94
C GLY A 441 54.37 11.73 21.22
N LYS A 442 54.59 11.07 22.36
CA LYS A 442 55.20 11.55 23.63
C LYS A 442 54.85 12.96 24.18
N GLY A 443 54.45 13.00 25.46
CA GLY A 443 54.85 14.12 26.34
C GLY A 443 54.03 14.42 27.61
N LYS A 444 54.35 13.73 28.73
CA LYS A 444 54.48 14.22 30.12
C LYS A 444 53.45 15.22 30.77
N ALA A 445 52.87 14.72 31.88
CA ALA A 445 53.05 15.16 33.28
C ALA A 445 51.96 15.98 34.02
N ARG A 446 51.72 15.53 35.28
CA ARG A 446 51.27 16.24 36.51
C ARG A 446 49.83 16.79 36.52
N THR A 447 49.03 16.85 37.59
CA THR A 447 49.10 16.52 39.04
C THR A 447 47.67 16.70 39.59
N THR A 448 47.24 15.88 40.55
CA THR A 448 46.11 16.12 41.49
C THR A 448 46.52 17.16 42.56
N PRO A 449 45.74 17.49 43.63
CA PRO A 449 44.31 17.33 43.98
C PRO A 449 43.67 18.66 44.49
N GLU A 450 42.37 18.69 44.83
CA GLU A 450 41.92 19.32 46.10
C GLU A 450 40.46 18.97 46.46
N ASP A 451 40.35 18.22 47.57
CA ASP A 451 39.18 18.03 48.42
C ASP A 451 38.83 19.30 49.20
N LYS A 452 37.52 19.53 49.43
CA LYS A 452 36.88 19.74 50.76
C LYS A 452 35.45 20.24 50.56
N ALA A 453 34.47 19.39 50.86
CA ALA A 453 33.73 19.32 52.14
C ALA A 453 32.31 19.86 51.90
N ARG A 454 31.19 19.35 52.45
CA ARG A 454 30.90 18.61 53.68
C ARG A 454 29.44 18.12 53.52
N ALA A 455 29.19 16.81 53.55
CA ALA A 455 28.64 16.04 54.67
C ALA A 455 27.25 16.47 55.19
N GLN A 456 26.27 15.58 55.01
CA GLN A 456 25.38 14.98 56.02
C GLN A 456 24.66 13.82 55.30
N GLN A 457 25.08 12.54 55.44
CA GLN A 457 24.75 11.59 56.52
C GLN A 457 23.24 11.53 56.81
N SER A 458 22.55 10.40 56.88
CA SER A 458 22.94 8.97 56.81
C SER A 458 21.68 8.12 57.02
N GLU A 459 21.68 6.91 56.43
CA GLU A 459 21.25 5.64 57.04
C GLU A 459 19.72 5.44 57.31
N THR A 460 19.10 4.25 57.14
CA THR A 460 19.56 2.85 57.22
C THR A 460 18.42 1.94 56.72
N SER A 461 18.68 1.01 55.78
CA SER A 461 18.72 -0.46 55.95
C SER A 461 17.39 -1.23 56.11
N SER A 462 17.17 -2.17 55.19
CA SER A 462 16.19 -3.29 55.20
C SER A 462 16.52 -4.35 56.28
N PRO A 463 15.63 -5.35 56.53
CA PRO A 463 15.76 -6.63 55.80
C PRO A 463 14.46 -7.46 55.55
N GLU A 464 14.58 -8.39 54.58
CA GLU A 464 14.07 -9.78 54.39
C GLU A 464 12.81 -10.30 55.13
N GLN A 465 11.82 -10.83 54.37
CA GLN A 465 11.41 -12.26 54.18
C GLN A 465 10.41 -12.83 55.22
N ASP A 466 9.23 -13.28 54.77
CA ASP A 466 8.87 -14.71 54.59
C ASP A 466 7.35 -15.02 54.76
N SER A 467 6.91 -16.00 53.96
CA SER A 467 5.70 -16.85 53.89
C SER A 467 4.50 -16.74 54.87
N SER A 468 3.28 -16.84 54.31
CA SER A 468 2.19 -17.80 54.65
C SER A 468 0.94 -17.48 53.81
N GLU A 469 0.51 -18.33 52.89
CA GLU A 469 -0.52 -19.38 53.04
C GLU A 469 -1.87 -18.90 53.59
N GLY A 470 -2.92 -19.08 52.78
CA GLY A 470 -4.32 -18.81 53.13
C GLY A 470 -5.28 -19.18 52.00
N VAL A 471 -5.47 -20.49 51.80
CA VAL A 471 -6.54 -21.10 51.00
C VAL A 471 -7.89 -20.94 51.73
N ALA A 472 -8.95 -20.53 51.03
CA ALA A 472 -10.32 -20.97 51.31
C ALA A 472 -11.22 -20.75 50.08
N GLN A 473 -11.66 -21.87 49.49
CA GLN A 473 -12.77 -21.98 48.55
C GLN A 473 -14.07 -22.33 49.31
N GLU A 474 -15.18 -22.14 48.60
CA GLU A 474 -16.52 -22.73 48.76
C GLU A 474 -17.55 -22.12 49.73
N GLY A 475 -18.78 -22.01 49.22
CA GLY A 475 -19.99 -21.80 50.03
C GLY A 475 -21.13 -21.09 49.31
N VAL A 476 -21.79 -21.80 48.39
CA VAL A 476 -23.07 -21.44 47.75
C VAL A 476 -24.18 -21.25 48.80
N GLU A 477 -25.03 -20.23 48.64
CA GLU A 477 -26.43 -20.33 49.09
C GLU A 477 -27.41 -19.52 48.22
N VAL A 478 -28.58 -20.12 48.08
CA VAL A 478 -29.65 -19.90 47.10
C VAL A 478 -30.57 -18.75 47.52
N GLY A 479 -31.15 -18.01 46.58
CA GLY A 479 -32.14 -16.99 46.91
C GLY A 479 -33.02 -16.51 45.76
N SER A 480 -34.16 -17.21 45.61
CA SER A 480 -35.47 -16.81 45.03
C SER A 480 -35.63 -16.61 43.53
#